data_AF-A0A553QIG6-F1
#
_entry.id   AF-A0A553QIG6-F1
#
_cell.length_a   1.000
_cell.length_b   1.000
_cell.length_c   1.000
_cell.angle_alpha   90.00
_cell.angle_beta   90.00
_cell.angle_gamma   90.00
#
_symmetry.space_group_name_H-M   'P 1'
#
loop_
_entity.id
_entity.type
_entity.pdbx_description
1 polymer ?
#
loop_
_entity_poly.entity_id
_entity_poly.type
_entity_poly.pdbx_seq_one_letter_code
_entity_poly.pdbx_strand_id
1 'polypeptide(L)'
;WRISKVNDHYELCDSYPSALVVPVTITDDELRRVSSFRAKGRVPVLSWIHPESQAAVVRSSQPMVGQNGRRCKEDEKLLQAIMDANAQSHKLFIFDARPSVNAVANKMKGGGYESEDAYQNAELVFLDIHNIHVMRESLRKLKEVVYPNIEESHWLSSLESTHWLEHIKLILAGALRIADKVESGKTSVVVHCSDGWDRTAQLTSLALIMLDSHYRTIRGFQILLEKEWLSFGHRFQQVSQYRDD
;
A
#
# COMPACT_ATOMS: atom_id res chain seq x y z
N TRP A 1 8.42 6.50 -17.27
CA TRP A 1 6.99 6.37 -16.92
C TRP A 1 6.12 7.05 -17.97
N ARG A 2 4.90 6.57 -18.22
CA ARG A 2 3.90 7.17 -19.11
C ARG A 2 2.55 7.31 -18.40
N ILE A 3 1.74 8.28 -18.81
CA ILE A 3 0.34 8.39 -18.39
C ILE A 3 -0.49 7.52 -19.33
N SER A 4 -1.15 6.50 -18.80
CA SER A 4 -2.15 5.71 -19.50
C SER A 4 -3.56 6.26 -19.24
N LYS A 5 -4.37 6.29 -20.30
CA LYS A 5 -5.81 6.60 -20.25
C LYS A 5 -6.67 5.34 -20.30
N VAL A 6 -6.09 4.15 -20.09
CA VAL A 6 -6.80 2.87 -20.09
C VAL A 6 -7.97 2.83 -19.10
N ASN A 7 -7.94 3.67 -18.07
CA ASN A 7 -8.96 3.75 -17.03
C ASN A 7 -9.83 5.02 -17.12
N ASP A 8 -9.82 5.75 -18.24
CA ASP A 8 -10.62 6.98 -18.47
C ASP A 8 -12.07 6.78 -18.03
N HIS A 9 -12.67 5.67 -18.47
CA HIS A 9 -14.05 5.29 -18.18
C HIS A 9 -14.17 4.28 -17.04
N TYR A 10 -13.14 4.14 -16.20
CA TYR A 10 -13.13 3.27 -15.02
C TYR A 10 -13.31 1.76 -15.31
N GLU A 11 -13.10 1.33 -16.56
CA GLU A 11 -13.28 -0.06 -17.00
C GLU A 11 -12.15 -0.99 -16.53
N LEU A 12 -10.93 -0.46 -16.35
CA LEU A 12 -9.82 -1.26 -15.85
C LEU A 12 -9.96 -1.51 -14.34
N CYS A 13 -10.29 -0.45 -13.60
CA CYS A 13 -10.46 -0.47 -12.15
C CYS A 13 -11.35 0.69 -11.71
N ASP A 14 -12.54 0.36 -11.23
CA ASP A 14 -13.58 1.31 -10.79
C ASP A 14 -13.22 2.10 -9.52
N SER A 15 -12.21 1.65 -8.78
CA SER A 15 -11.76 2.23 -7.51
C SER A 15 -10.42 2.97 -7.64
N TYR A 16 -9.91 3.12 -8.85
CA TYR A 16 -8.71 3.88 -9.19
C TYR A 16 -9.05 5.20 -9.88
N PRO A 17 -8.10 6.15 -9.95
CA PRO A 17 -8.28 7.36 -10.74
C PRO A 17 -8.36 7.03 -12.24
N SER A 18 -8.90 7.97 -13.02
CA SER A 18 -9.10 7.80 -14.46
C SER A 18 -7.78 7.75 -15.26
N ALA A 19 -6.75 8.44 -14.78
CA ALA A 19 -5.41 8.43 -15.36
C ALA A 19 -4.43 7.66 -14.48
N LEU A 20 -3.68 6.73 -15.07
CA LEU A 20 -2.74 5.84 -14.37
C LEU A 20 -1.32 6.06 -14.88
N VAL A 21 -0.34 6.12 -13.99
CA VAL A 21 1.08 6.26 -14.38
C VAL A 21 1.79 4.92 -14.25
N VAL A 22 2.34 4.44 -15.36
CA VAL A 22 2.92 3.09 -15.52
C VAL A 22 4.27 3.14 -16.27
N PRO A 23 5.09 2.08 -16.28
CA PRO A 23 6.31 2.04 -17.09
C PRO A 23 6.00 2.21 -18.59
N VAL A 24 6.92 2.85 -19.33
CA VAL A 24 6.71 3.17 -20.77
C VAL A 24 6.61 1.91 -21.62
N THR A 25 7.32 0.85 -21.22
CA THR A 25 7.42 -0.43 -21.92
C THR A 25 6.21 -1.34 -21.74
N ILE A 26 5.28 -0.99 -20.85
CA ILE A 26 4.06 -1.77 -20.59
C ILE A 26 2.92 -1.18 -21.40
N THR A 27 2.24 -2.01 -22.17
CA THR A 27 1.08 -1.63 -23.00
C THR A 27 -0.24 -1.64 -22.21
N ASP A 28 -1.26 -0.96 -22.71
CA ASP A 28 -2.58 -0.95 -22.04
C ASP A 28 -3.26 -2.33 -22.06
N ASP A 29 -2.99 -3.17 -23.07
CA ASP A 29 -3.51 -4.55 -23.11
C ASP A 29 -2.84 -5.46 -22.08
N GLU A 30 -1.55 -5.24 -21.80
CA GLU A 30 -0.88 -5.91 -20.69
C GLU A 30 -1.49 -5.47 -19.35
N LEU A 31 -1.80 -4.19 -19.16
CA LEU A 31 -2.48 -3.72 -17.96
C LEU A 31 -3.84 -4.41 -17.75
N ARG A 32 -4.61 -4.64 -18.82
CA ARG A 32 -5.88 -5.41 -18.74
C ARG A 32 -5.67 -6.87 -18.31
N ARG A 33 -4.56 -7.49 -18.70
CA ARG A 33 -4.20 -8.83 -18.23
C ARG A 33 -3.78 -8.80 -16.75
N VAL A 34 -3.00 -7.79 -16.35
CA VAL A 34 -2.60 -7.60 -14.94
C VAL A 34 -3.78 -7.30 -14.04
N SER A 35 -4.78 -6.52 -14.48
CA SER A 35 -5.95 -6.20 -13.66
C SER A 35 -6.76 -7.45 -13.30
N SER A 36 -6.75 -8.48 -14.15
CA SER A 36 -7.37 -9.78 -13.87
C SER A 36 -6.60 -10.59 -12.80
N PHE A 37 -5.34 -10.24 -12.54
CA PHE A 37 -4.48 -10.90 -11.55
C PHE A 37 -4.29 -10.08 -10.27
N ARG A 38 -4.71 -8.81 -10.22
CA ARG A 38 -4.64 -7.96 -9.02
C ARG A 38 -6.03 -7.81 -8.44
N ALA A 39 -6.18 -8.01 -7.13
CA ALA A 39 -7.49 -7.93 -6.49
C ALA A 39 -8.22 -6.61 -6.84
N LYS A 40 -9.47 -6.71 -7.34
CA LYS A 40 -10.30 -5.57 -7.76
C LYS A 40 -9.70 -4.73 -8.90
N GLY A 41 -8.80 -5.31 -9.71
CA GLY A 41 -8.18 -4.61 -10.84
C GLY A 41 -7.14 -3.57 -10.46
N ARG A 42 -6.76 -3.49 -9.17
CA ARG A 42 -5.89 -2.43 -8.63
C ARG A 42 -4.41 -2.72 -8.93
N VAL A 43 -4.06 -2.55 -10.20
CA VAL A 43 -2.71 -2.84 -10.74
C VAL A 43 -1.63 -1.95 -10.11
N PRO A 44 -0.35 -2.38 -10.11
CA PRO A 44 0.79 -1.55 -9.74
C PRO A 44 0.85 -0.25 -10.56
N VAL A 45 0.70 0.90 -9.87
CA VAL A 45 0.79 2.24 -10.48
C VAL A 45 1.61 3.19 -9.62
N LEU A 46 2.26 4.16 -10.27
CA LEU A 46 3.15 5.11 -9.62
C LEU A 46 2.39 5.98 -8.60
N SER A 47 2.93 6.09 -7.39
CA SER A 47 2.52 7.07 -6.40
C SER A 47 3.50 8.24 -6.34
N TRP A 48 4.81 7.98 -6.40
CA TRP A 48 5.84 9.01 -6.35
C TRP A 48 7.13 8.53 -7.00
N ILE A 49 7.95 9.47 -7.48
CA ILE A 49 9.26 9.17 -8.06
C ILE A 49 10.28 10.15 -7.50
N HIS A 50 11.44 9.63 -7.11
CA HIS A 50 12.53 10.42 -6.58
C HIS A 50 13.14 11.30 -7.69
N PRO A 51 13.29 12.63 -7.46
CA PRO A 51 13.69 13.57 -8.51
C PRO A 51 15.08 13.27 -9.09
N GLU A 52 16.01 12.80 -8.26
CA GLU A 52 17.38 12.47 -8.69
C GLU A 52 17.54 11.00 -9.08
N SER A 53 17.35 10.06 -8.14
CA SER A 53 17.64 8.64 -8.34
C SER A 53 16.67 7.89 -9.25
N GLN A 54 15.49 8.46 -9.53
CA GLN A 54 14.39 7.81 -10.23
C GLN A 54 13.80 6.58 -9.50
N ALA A 55 14.18 6.35 -8.24
CA ALA A 55 13.54 5.34 -7.40
C ALA A 55 12.06 5.68 -7.19
N ALA A 56 11.18 4.70 -7.40
CA ALA A 56 9.74 4.92 -7.42
C ALA A 56 9.05 4.27 -6.22
N VAL A 57 8.02 4.95 -5.68
CA VAL A 57 7.00 4.35 -4.82
C VAL A 57 5.80 4.00 -5.69
N VAL A 58 5.49 2.71 -5.77
CA VAL A 58 4.37 2.14 -6.54
C VAL A 58 3.37 1.54 -5.57
N ARG A 59 2.07 1.59 -5.91
CA ARG A 59 1.00 1.01 -5.09
C ARG A 59 0.13 0.04 -5.88
N SER A 60 -0.40 -0.97 -5.21
CA SER A 60 -1.33 -1.96 -5.77
C SER A 60 -2.19 -2.63 -4.69
N SER A 61 -3.08 -3.52 -5.12
CA SER A 61 -3.63 -4.59 -4.28
C SER A 61 -2.77 -5.86 -4.34
N GLN A 62 -3.10 -6.85 -3.51
CA GLN A 62 -2.46 -8.17 -3.56
C GLN A 62 -2.62 -8.86 -4.94
N PRO A 63 -1.68 -9.76 -5.30
CA PRO A 63 -1.84 -10.66 -6.43
C PRO A 63 -2.83 -11.81 -6.13
N MET A 64 -3.49 -12.32 -7.17
CA MET A 64 -4.52 -13.38 -7.10
C MET A 64 -3.92 -14.78 -7.32
N VAL A 65 -2.84 -15.07 -6.58
CA VAL A 65 -2.05 -16.30 -6.66
C VAL A 65 -2.91 -17.53 -6.31
N GLY A 66 -3.65 -17.44 -5.21
CA GLY A 66 -4.47 -18.52 -4.67
C GLY A 66 -3.65 -19.72 -4.17
N GLN A 67 -4.37 -20.77 -3.76
CA GLN A 67 -3.78 -22.01 -3.25
C GLN A 67 -2.92 -22.72 -4.31
N ASN A 68 -3.34 -22.64 -5.58
CA ASN A 68 -2.70 -23.31 -6.70
C ASN A 68 -1.41 -22.62 -7.18
N GLY A 69 -0.97 -21.54 -6.54
CA GLY A 69 0.27 -20.85 -6.93
C GLY A 69 0.19 -20.24 -8.34
N ARG A 70 -0.98 -19.69 -8.74
CA ARG A 70 -1.14 -19.09 -10.06
C ARG A 70 -0.16 -17.95 -10.26
N ARG A 71 0.34 -17.86 -11.49
CA ARG A 71 1.28 -16.84 -11.95
C ARG A 71 0.66 -16.02 -13.08
N CYS A 72 1.15 -14.81 -13.27
CA CYS A 72 0.76 -13.94 -14.37
C CYS A 72 2.02 -13.34 -14.98
N LYS A 73 2.33 -13.75 -16.22
CA LYS A 73 3.53 -13.30 -16.94
C LYS A 73 3.54 -11.78 -17.12
N GLU A 74 2.39 -11.17 -17.33
CA GLU A 74 2.25 -9.73 -17.48
C GLU A 74 2.46 -8.98 -16.17
N ASP A 75 2.06 -9.55 -15.02
CA ASP A 75 2.30 -8.94 -13.71
C ASP A 75 3.78 -9.03 -13.33
N GLU A 76 4.41 -10.19 -13.58
CA GLU A 76 5.85 -10.37 -13.45
C GLU A 76 6.63 -9.40 -14.35
N LYS A 77 6.23 -9.25 -15.62
CA LYS A 77 6.82 -8.29 -16.55
C LYS A 77 6.61 -6.84 -16.09
N LEU A 78 5.44 -6.49 -15.56
CA LEU A 78 5.16 -5.14 -15.04
C LEU A 78 6.08 -4.81 -13.87
N LEU A 79 6.25 -5.74 -12.91
CA LEU A 79 7.15 -5.56 -11.77
C LEU A 79 8.61 -5.46 -12.21
N GLN A 80 9.03 -6.29 -13.18
CA GLN A 80 10.35 -6.17 -13.81
C GLN A 80 10.53 -4.80 -14.46
N ALA A 81 9.54 -4.30 -15.22
CA ALA A 81 9.61 -2.99 -15.86
C ALA A 81 9.63 -1.82 -14.86
N ILE A 82 9.05 -1.98 -13.67
CA ILE A 82 9.17 -1.00 -12.57
C ILE A 82 10.61 -0.97 -12.03
N MET A 83 11.24 -2.14 -11.89
CA MET A 83 12.65 -2.23 -11.49
C MET A 83 13.56 -1.61 -12.57
N ASP A 84 13.39 -1.99 -13.83
CA ASP A 84 14.18 -1.49 -14.96
C ASP A 84 14.04 0.02 -15.19
N ALA A 85 12.93 0.62 -14.75
CA ALA A 85 12.72 2.08 -14.78
C ALA A 85 13.63 2.84 -13.81
N ASN A 86 14.33 2.15 -12.90
CA ASN A 86 15.32 2.70 -12.00
C ASN A 86 16.70 2.10 -12.30
N ALA A 87 17.56 2.86 -12.98
CA ALA A 87 18.90 2.42 -13.37
C ALA A 87 19.88 2.22 -12.19
N GLN A 88 19.53 2.64 -10.97
CA GLN A 88 20.42 2.62 -9.80
C GLN A 88 20.33 1.32 -8.99
N SER A 89 19.35 0.45 -9.25
CA SER A 89 19.15 -0.77 -8.46
C SER A 89 18.72 -1.95 -9.32
N HIS A 90 19.31 -3.11 -9.02
CA HIS A 90 18.94 -4.41 -9.62
C HIS A 90 17.99 -5.23 -8.73
N LYS A 91 17.37 -4.59 -7.72
CA LYS A 91 16.38 -5.20 -6.85
C LYS A 91 15.12 -4.35 -6.79
N LEU A 92 13.99 -5.01 -6.57
CA LEU A 92 12.71 -4.37 -6.25
C LEU A 92 12.28 -4.80 -4.85
N PHE A 93 11.87 -3.87 -4.00
CA PHE A 93 11.31 -4.23 -2.70
C PHE A 93 9.79 -4.24 -2.77
N ILE A 94 9.16 -5.29 -2.28
CA ILE A 94 7.71 -5.39 -2.15
C ILE A 94 7.38 -5.33 -0.66
N PHE A 95 6.69 -4.28 -0.24
CA PHE A 95 6.21 -4.10 1.12
C PHE A 95 4.74 -4.50 1.20
N ASP A 96 4.49 -5.71 1.69
CA ASP A 96 3.15 -6.14 2.06
C ASP A 96 2.84 -5.63 3.47
N ALA A 97 1.84 -4.75 3.57
CA ALA A 97 1.47 -4.16 4.85
C ALA A 97 1.03 -5.20 5.90
N ARG A 98 0.63 -6.39 5.48
CA ARG A 98 -0.02 -7.39 6.35
C ARG A 98 1.00 -8.13 7.22
N PRO A 99 0.56 -8.69 8.36
CA PRO A 99 1.25 -9.82 8.97
C PRO A 99 1.31 -11.01 8.01
N SER A 100 2.42 -11.76 8.04
CA SER A 100 2.63 -12.92 7.16
C SER A 100 1.49 -13.94 7.26
N VAL A 101 1.00 -14.21 8.47
CA VAL A 101 -0.14 -15.12 8.72
C VAL A 101 -1.41 -14.66 8.00
N ASN A 102 -1.64 -13.35 7.92
CA ASN A 102 -2.80 -12.79 7.21
C ASN A 102 -2.60 -12.88 5.70
N ALA A 103 -1.39 -12.70 5.19
CA ALA A 103 -1.07 -12.88 3.78
C ALA A 103 -1.26 -14.34 3.33
N VAL A 104 -0.81 -15.30 4.15
CA VAL A 104 -1.06 -16.74 3.94
C VAL A 104 -2.55 -17.06 3.97
N ALA A 105 -3.31 -16.52 4.94
CA ALA A 105 -4.76 -16.70 4.99
C ALA A 105 -5.47 -16.13 3.74
N ASN A 106 -4.98 -15.01 3.18
CA ASN A 106 -5.50 -14.47 1.92
C ASN A 106 -5.14 -15.36 0.72
N LYS A 107 -3.94 -15.97 0.70
CA LYS A 107 -3.56 -16.96 -0.32
C LYS A 107 -4.55 -18.13 -0.36
N MET A 108 -4.99 -18.60 0.81
CA MET A 108 -6.02 -19.64 0.90
C MET A 108 -7.38 -19.21 0.34
N LYS A 109 -7.66 -17.90 0.31
CA LYS A 109 -8.91 -17.32 -0.21
C LYS A 109 -8.81 -16.84 -1.66
N GLY A 110 -7.75 -17.20 -2.39
CA GLY A 110 -7.55 -16.83 -3.79
C GLY A 110 -6.67 -15.59 -4.03
N GLY A 111 -6.35 -14.83 -2.99
CA GLY A 111 -5.36 -13.74 -3.03
C GLY A 111 -3.94 -14.27 -2.87
N GLY A 112 -3.09 -13.57 -2.13
CA GLY A 112 -1.74 -14.04 -1.80
C GLY A 112 -0.71 -12.93 -1.83
N TYR A 113 0.53 -13.30 -2.15
CA TYR A 113 1.70 -12.43 -2.19
C TYR A 113 2.71 -12.99 -3.21
N GLU A 114 3.62 -12.14 -3.64
CA GLU A 114 4.65 -12.40 -4.62
C GLU A 114 5.69 -13.40 -4.07
N SER A 115 5.86 -14.56 -4.71
CA SER A 115 6.88 -15.55 -4.32
C SER A 115 8.21 -15.29 -5.02
N GLU A 116 9.33 -15.58 -4.33
CA GLU A 116 10.69 -15.41 -4.86
C GLU A 116 10.92 -16.15 -6.19
N ASP A 117 10.33 -17.34 -6.37
CA ASP A 117 10.43 -18.11 -7.63
C ASP A 117 9.75 -17.44 -8.83
N ALA A 118 8.69 -16.66 -8.57
CA ALA A 118 7.90 -16.02 -9.61
C ALA A 118 8.41 -14.61 -9.93
N TYR A 119 8.86 -13.88 -8.91
CA TYR A 119 9.31 -12.50 -9.00
C TYR A 119 10.81 -12.44 -8.70
N GLN A 120 11.60 -12.90 -9.67
CA GLN A 120 13.05 -12.88 -9.58
C GLN A 120 13.53 -11.44 -9.38
N ASN A 121 14.43 -11.22 -8.43
CA ASN A 121 14.95 -9.90 -8.01
C ASN A 121 13.98 -9.04 -7.17
N ALA A 122 12.80 -9.55 -6.82
CA ALA A 122 11.93 -8.91 -5.84
C ALA A 122 12.18 -9.45 -4.43
N GLU A 123 12.31 -8.56 -3.46
CA GLU A 123 12.44 -8.89 -2.03
C GLU A 123 11.14 -8.51 -1.30
N LEU A 124 10.39 -9.51 -0.84
CA LEU A 124 9.11 -9.32 -0.14
C LEU A 124 9.32 -9.13 1.36
N VAL A 125 8.67 -8.11 1.91
CA VAL A 125 8.73 -7.75 3.33
C VAL A 125 7.31 -7.57 3.88
N PHE A 126 7.01 -8.30 4.95
CA PHE A 126 5.79 -8.10 5.74
C PHE A 126 6.00 -7.00 6.79
N LEU A 127 5.00 -6.13 6.97
CA LEU A 127 5.05 -4.98 7.89
C LEU A 127 4.19 -5.15 9.15
N ASP A 128 3.50 -6.29 9.28
CA ASP A 128 2.73 -6.65 10.48
C ASP A 128 1.59 -5.68 10.87
N ILE A 129 1.08 -4.90 9.91
CA ILE A 129 -0.03 -3.96 10.13
C ILE A 129 -1.37 -4.68 9.99
N HIS A 130 -2.06 -4.79 11.12
CA HIS A 130 -3.32 -5.52 11.25
C HIS A 130 -4.47 -4.90 10.44
N ASN A 131 -5.53 -5.68 10.23
CA ASN A 131 -6.69 -5.28 9.43
C ASN A 131 -7.58 -4.26 10.17
N ILE A 132 -8.58 -3.74 9.46
CA ILE A 132 -9.51 -2.73 9.98
C ILE A 132 -10.26 -3.15 11.25
N HIS A 133 -10.53 -4.45 11.44
CA HIS A 133 -11.25 -4.93 12.62
C HIS A 133 -10.40 -4.83 13.88
N VAL A 134 -9.11 -5.12 13.78
CA VAL A 134 -8.16 -4.96 14.89
C VAL A 134 -7.97 -3.47 15.24
N MET A 135 -7.86 -2.61 14.22
CA MET A 135 -7.74 -1.16 14.44
C MET A 135 -8.98 -0.57 15.13
N ARG A 136 -10.18 -1.03 14.74
CA ARG A 136 -11.44 -0.63 15.37
C ARG A 136 -11.51 -1.05 16.83
N GLU A 137 -11.14 -2.29 17.13
CA GLU A 137 -11.11 -2.80 18.50
C GLU A 137 -10.10 -2.04 19.38
N SER A 138 -8.92 -1.74 18.83
CA SER A 138 -7.90 -0.93 19.50
C SER A 138 -8.40 0.48 19.85
N LEU A 139 -9.09 1.15 18.91
CA LEU A 139 -9.70 2.45 19.16
C LEU A 139 -10.83 2.40 20.19
N ARG A 140 -11.67 1.34 20.15
CA ARG A 140 -12.74 1.12 21.13
C ARG A 140 -12.17 1.03 22.54
N LYS A 141 -11.15 0.19 22.75
CA LYS A 141 -10.44 0.08 24.03
C LYS A 141 -9.81 1.40 24.46
N LEU A 142 -9.17 2.12 23.54
CA LEU A 142 -8.59 3.43 23.86
C LEU A 142 -9.64 4.41 24.37
N LYS A 143 -10.81 4.48 23.70
CA LYS A 143 -11.92 5.34 24.12
C LYS A 143 -12.35 5.06 25.56
N GLU A 144 -12.44 3.78 25.95
CA GLU A 144 -12.83 3.36 27.30
C GLU A 144 -11.81 3.77 28.37
N VAL A 145 -10.52 3.79 28.03
CA VAL A 145 -9.45 4.17 28.96
C VAL A 145 -9.32 5.70 29.13
N VAL A 146 -9.74 6.48 28.14
CA VAL A 146 -9.52 7.95 28.12
C VAL A 146 -10.76 8.79 28.45
N TYR A 147 -11.97 8.23 28.38
CA TYR A 147 -13.21 8.99 28.53
C TYR A 147 -14.27 8.21 29.32
N PRO A 148 -15.00 8.84 30.27
CA PRO A 148 -14.98 10.27 30.59
C PRO A 148 -13.83 10.70 31.53
N ASN A 149 -13.26 9.77 32.29
CA ASN A 149 -12.18 10.04 33.25
C ASN A 149 -11.05 9.03 33.04
N ILE A 150 -9.81 9.46 33.27
CA ILE A 150 -8.62 8.61 33.20
C ILE A 150 -8.31 8.06 34.59
N GLU A 151 -8.04 6.76 34.69
CA GLU A 151 -7.55 6.13 35.91
C GLU A 151 -6.01 6.18 35.97
N GLU A 152 -5.47 7.15 36.72
CA GLU A 152 -4.04 7.44 36.79
C GLU A 152 -3.18 6.28 37.33
N SER A 153 -3.70 5.50 38.30
CA SER A 153 -2.99 4.38 38.94
C SER A 153 -2.53 3.30 37.97
N HIS A 154 -3.27 3.11 36.88
CA HIS A 154 -3.04 2.06 35.89
C HIS A 154 -2.95 2.61 34.47
N TRP A 155 -2.62 3.89 34.30
CA TRP A 155 -2.62 4.56 33.00
C TRP A 155 -1.77 3.81 31.95
N LEU A 156 -0.51 3.49 32.27
CA LEU A 156 0.41 2.89 31.31
C LEU A 156 -0.01 1.48 30.89
N SER A 157 -0.40 0.63 31.84
CA SER A 157 -0.85 -0.74 31.54
C SER A 157 -2.20 -0.74 30.81
N SER A 158 -3.11 0.16 31.17
CA SER A 158 -4.39 0.33 30.48
C SER A 158 -4.18 0.78 29.05
N LEU A 159 -3.32 1.78 28.81
CA LEU A 159 -2.95 2.24 27.47
C LEU A 159 -2.28 1.13 26.65
N GLU A 160 -1.34 0.38 27.24
CA GLU A 160 -0.67 -0.74 26.58
C GLU A 160 -1.67 -1.81 26.12
N SER A 161 -2.65 -2.15 26.96
CA SER A 161 -3.69 -3.15 26.65
C SER A 161 -4.60 -2.79 25.45
N THR A 162 -4.59 -1.52 25.03
CA THR A 162 -5.30 -1.04 23.84
C THR A 162 -4.55 -1.39 22.55
N HIS A 163 -3.24 -1.58 22.62
CA HIS A 163 -2.31 -1.69 21.48
C HIS A 163 -2.31 -0.49 20.52
N TRP A 164 -2.97 0.63 20.87
CA TRP A 164 -3.12 1.75 19.94
C TRP A 164 -1.78 2.33 19.50
N LEU A 165 -0.90 2.63 20.46
CA LEU A 165 0.44 3.15 20.14
C LEU A 165 1.33 2.11 19.45
N GLU A 166 1.12 0.82 19.68
CA GLU A 166 1.81 -0.24 18.95
C GLU A 166 1.40 -0.23 17.47
N HIS A 167 0.11 -0.08 17.17
CA HIS A 167 -0.36 0.05 15.79
C HIS A 167 0.17 1.31 15.10
N ILE A 168 0.17 2.45 15.79
CA ILE A 168 0.78 3.70 15.28
C ILE A 168 2.28 3.50 15.00
N LYS A 169 3.01 2.86 15.91
CA LYS A 169 4.43 2.51 15.75
C LYS A 169 4.64 1.66 14.50
N LEU A 170 3.85 0.61 14.28
CA LEU A 170 4.00 -0.27 13.11
C LEU A 170 3.74 0.46 11.80
N ILE A 171 2.71 1.32 11.75
CA ILE A 171 2.41 2.13 10.56
C ILE A 171 3.56 3.09 10.24
N LEU A 172 4.06 3.83 11.23
CA LEU A 172 5.18 4.77 11.05
C LEU A 172 6.49 4.04 10.71
N ALA A 173 6.77 2.91 11.36
CA ALA A 173 7.94 2.09 11.07
C ALA A 173 7.89 1.52 9.64
N GLY A 174 6.71 1.07 9.18
CA GLY A 174 6.52 0.62 7.81
C GLY A 174 6.78 1.74 6.79
N ALA A 175 6.22 2.93 7.02
CA ALA A 175 6.46 4.10 6.17
C ALA A 175 7.94 4.53 6.16
N LEU A 176 8.62 4.46 7.31
CA LEU A 176 10.05 4.75 7.43
C LEU A 176 10.89 3.77 6.60
N ARG A 177 10.58 2.47 6.64
CA ARG A 177 11.28 1.46 5.83
C ARG A 177 11.12 1.70 4.32
N ILE A 178 9.92 2.12 3.90
CA ILE A 178 9.63 2.49 2.51
C ILE A 178 10.46 3.72 2.13
N ALA A 179 10.43 4.78 2.94
CA ALA A 179 11.17 6.01 2.69
C ALA A 179 12.68 5.78 2.66
N ASP A 180 13.25 5.03 3.62
CA ASP A 180 14.68 4.71 3.67
C ASP A 180 15.12 3.88 2.45
N LYS A 181 14.30 2.92 1.99
CA LYS A 181 14.64 2.12 0.82
C LYS A 181 14.72 2.96 -0.46
N VAL A 182 13.85 3.96 -0.58
CA VAL A 182 13.83 4.89 -1.71
C VAL A 182 14.93 5.94 -1.61
N GLU A 183 15.10 6.56 -0.44
CA GLU A 183 16.05 7.64 -0.19
C GLU A 183 17.47 7.13 -0.05
N SER A 184 17.76 6.27 0.94
CA SER A 184 19.11 5.77 1.18
C SER A 184 19.46 4.63 0.23
N GLY A 185 18.52 3.71 0.02
CA GLY A 185 18.72 2.51 -0.80
C GLY A 185 18.62 2.76 -2.30
N LYS A 186 18.18 3.95 -2.73
CA LYS A 186 17.97 4.34 -4.15
C LYS A 186 17.20 3.26 -4.93
N THR A 187 16.29 2.54 -4.26
CA THR A 187 15.63 1.35 -4.78
C THR A 187 14.13 1.59 -4.88
N SER A 188 13.54 1.17 -5.99
CA SER A 188 12.09 1.25 -6.18
C SER A 188 11.36 0.27 -5.28
N VAL A 189 10.14 0.63 -4.89
CA VAL A 189 9.32 -0.12 -3.94
C VAL A 189 7.89 -0.28 -4.45
N VAL A 190 7.30 -1.44 -4.22
CA VAL A 190 5.87 -1.68 -4.42
C VAL A 190 5.21 -1.90 -3.06
N VAL A 191 4.17 -1.13 -2.78
CA VAL A 191 3.44 -1.17 -1.51
C VAL A 191 2.04 -1.70 -1.77
N HIS A 192 1.67 -2.78 -1.11
CA HIS A 192 0.31 -3.30 -1.17
C HIS A 192 -0.15 -3.84 0.17
N CYS A 193 -1.44 -4.14 0.26
CA CYS A 193 -2.00 -4.94 1.35
C CYS A 193 -2.97 -5.95 0.72
N SER A 194 -4.12 -6.24 1.33
CA SER A 194 -5.15 -7.05 0.66
C SER A 194 -5.77 -6.28 -0.51
N ASP A 195 -6.52 -5.21 -0.23
CA ASP A 195 -7.26 -4.44 -1.24
C ASP A 195 -6.51 -3.21 -1.76
N GLY A 196 -5.42 -2.79 -1.12
CA GLY A 196 -4.62 -1.65 -1.61
C GLY A 196 -5.21 -0.25 -1.39
N TRP A 197 -6.20 -0.10 -0.49
CA TRP A 197 -6.87 1.19 -0.24
C TRP A 197 -6.89 1.65 1.23
N ASP A 198 -6.48 0.82 2.19
CA ASP A 198 -6.42 1.20 3.63
C ASP A 198 -4.98 1.42 4.06
N ARG A 199 -4.31 0.36 4.51
CA ARG A 199 -2.90 0.37 4.94
C ARG A 199 -1.95 0.87 3.87
N THR A 200 -2.25 0.55 2.60
CA THR A 200 -1.45 1.06 1.48
C THR A 200 -1.52 2.58 1.39
N ALA A 201 -2.70 3.18 1.56
CA ALA A 201 -2.84 4.64 1.55
C ALA A 201 -2.12 5.28 2.74
N GLN A 202 -2.18 4.66 3.93
CA GLN A 202 -1.41 5.09 5.10
C GLN A 202 0.10 5.09 4.80
N LEU A 203 0.62 3.96 4.31
CA LEU A 203 2.05 3.77 4.07
C LEU A 203 2.59 4.68 2.98
N THR A 204 1.92 4.76 1.82
CA THR A 204 2.38 5.64 0.74
C THR A 204 2.32 7.09 1.17
N SER A 205 1.22 7.55 1.76
CA SER A 205 1.09 8.95 2.18
C SER A 205 2.15 9.37 3.21
N LEU A 206 2.41 8.53 4.21
CA LEU A 206 3.42 8.83 5.23
C LEU A 206 4.84 8.82 4.64
N ALA A 207 5.17 7.85 3.79
CA ALA A 207 6.46 7.82 3.11
C ALA A 207 6.65 9.06 2.22
N LEU A 208 5.60 9.48 1.49
CA LEU A 208 5.63 10.68 0.65
C LEU A 208 5.85 11.96 1.48
N ILE A 209 5.27 12.07 2.68
CA ILE A 209 5.51 13.21 3.60
C ILE A 209 6.98 13.26 4.06
N MET A 210 7.60 12.09 4.29
CA MET A 210 9.01 11.99 4.67
C MET A 210 9.92 12.40 3.50
N LEU A 211 9.62 11.94 2.29
CA LEU A 211 10.45 12.09 1.10
C LEU A 211 10.33 13.47 0.44
N ASP A 212 9.14 14.08 0.45
CA ASP A 212 8.85 15.26 -0.36
C ASP A 212 8.34 16.42 0.49
N SER A 213 9.12 17.50 0.53
CA SER A 213 8.76 18.72 1.27
C SER A 213 7.49 19.40 0.75
N HIS A 214 7.10 19.17 -0.51
CA HIS A 214 5.86 19.69 -1.06
C HIS A 214 4.64 19.24 -0.22
N TYR A 215 4.57 17.95 0.13
CA TYR A 215 3.46 17.38 0.90
C TYR A 215 3.43 17.81 2.38
N ARG A 216 4.44 18.57 2.85
CA ARG A 216 4.47 19.19 4.18
C ARG A 216 3.91 20.63 4.19
N THR A 217 3.56 21.18 3.04
CA THR A 217 2.80 22.44 2.95
C THR A 217 1.30 22.18 3.10
N ILE A 218 0.51 23.17 3.51
CA ILE A 218 -0.96 23.03 3.60
C ILE A 218 -1.54 22.57 2.25
N ARG A 219 -1.14 23.24 1.16
CA ARG A 219 -1.63 22.91 -0.18
C ARG A 219 -1.16 21.53 -0.64
N GLY A 220 0.09 21.18 -0.40
CA GLY A 220 0.61 19.87 -0.76
C GLY A 220 -0.05 18.74 0.04
N PHE A 221 -0.32 18.96 1.34
CA PHE A 221 -1.05 17.97 2.14
C PHE A 221 -2.49 17.76 1.64
N GLN A 222 -3.18 18.83 1.22
CA GLN A 222 -4.49 18.69 0.55
C GLN A 222 -4.38 17.85 -0.73
N ILE A 223 -3.36 18.11 -1.57
CA ILE A 223 -3.11 17.32 -2.78
C ILE A 223 -2.80 15.85 -2.44
N LEU A 224 -2.06 15.60 -1.37
CA LEU A 224 -1.76 14.24 -0.91
C LEU A 224 -3.04 13.49 -0.53
N LEU A 225 -3.98 14.14 0.17
CA LEU A 225 -5.28 13.54 0.52
C LEU A 225 -6.14 13.29 -0.74
N GLU A 226 -6.27 14.28 -1.62
CA GLU A 226 -6.99 14.16 -2.89
C GLU A 226 -6.42 13.02 -3.74
N LYS A 227 -5.10 12.91 -3.80
CA LYS A 227 -4.41 11.90 -4.57
C LYS A 227 -4.45 10.53 -3.88
N GLU A 228 -3.72 10.34 -2.79
CA GLU A 228 -3.43 9.02 -2.21
C GLU A 228 -4.62 8.38 -1.48
N TRP A 229 -5.63 9.17 -1.11
CA TRP A 229 -6.80 8.68 -0.38
C TRP A 229 -8.07 8.74 -1.22
N LEU A 230 -8.45 9.92 -1.72
CA LEU A 230 -9.71 10.10 -2.43
C LEU A 230 -9.66 9.47 -3.82
N SER A 231 -8.73 9.91 -4.67
CA SER A 231 -8.64 9.42 -6.06
C SER A 231 -8.27 7.93 -6.14
N PHE A 232 -7.50 7.44 -5.16
CA PHE A 232 -7.15 6.02 -5.04
C PHE A 232 -8.20 5.18 -4.28
N GLY A 233 -9.37 5.73 -3.99
CA GLY A 233 -10.55 4.96 -3.59
C GLY A 233 -10.51 4.40 -2.17
N HIS A 234 -9.88 5.08 -1.22
CA HIS A 234 -10.14 4.81 0.19
C HIS A 234 -11.65 4.99 0.46
N ARG A 235 -12.31 3.98 1.05
CA ARG A 235 -13.78 3.92 1.16
C ARG A 235 -14.30 4.74 2.34
N PHE A 236 -14.08 6.07 2.32
CA PHE A 236 -14.45 6.98 3.40
C PHE A 236 -15.89 6.76 3.92
N GLN A 237 -16.88 6.66 3.02
CA GLN A 237 -18.28 6.47 3.39
C GLN A 237 -18.53 5.17 4.17
N GLN A 238 -17.86 4.08 3.80
CA GLN A 238 -18.04 2.79 4.48
C GLN A 238 -17.30 2.75 5.80
N VAL A 239 -16.08 3.29 5.84
CA VAL A 239 -15.28 3.35 7.07
C VAL A 239 -15.96 4.24 8.12
N SER A 240 -16.68 5.29 7.71
CA SER A 240 -17.46 6.13 8.64
C SER A 240 -18.71 5.44 9.19
N GLN A 241 -19.34 4.53 8.43
CA GLN A 241 -20.58 3.85 8.85
C GLN A 241 -20.35 2.75 9.89
N TYR A 242 -19.13 2.22 10.02
CA TYR A 242 -18.78 1.29 11.11
C TYR A 242 -18.68 1.94 12.50
N ARG A 243 -19.13 3.19 12.66
CA ARG A 243 -19.23 3.90 13.95
C ARG A 243 -20.60 3.74 14.63
N ASP A 244 -21.60 3.24 13.91
CA ASP A 244 -23.01 3.27 14.35
C ASP A 244 -23.55 1.90 14.83
N ASP A 245 -22.71 0.86 14.89
CA ASP A 245 -23.00 -0.45 15.50
C ASP A 245 -22.09 -0.71 16.71
#